data_AF-A0A3A4VBA4-F1
#
_entry.id   AF-A0A3A4VBA4-F1
#
_cell.length_a   1.000
_cell.length_b   1.000
_cell.length_c   1.000
_cell.angle_alpha   90.00
_cell.angle_beta   90.00
_cell.angle_gamma   90.00
#
_symmetry.space_group_name_H-M   'P 1'
#
loop_
_entity.id
_entity.type
_entity.pdbx_description
1 polymer ?
#
loop_
_entity_poly.entity_id
_entity_poly.type
_entity_poly.pdbx_seq_one_letter_code
_entity_poly.pdbx_strand_id
1 'polypeptide(L)'
;MSRVHSANPETANGFSHGTKPSRRKERGFTLAELIVVTGILVLITGIMLANNARFGGAILLENLAYDVALSVRKAQVYGIAVRRFGESEFSAGYGMHFSINSPTVYVLFADTFPSATGDGIYQSNQNELVESITMQRGFHTADICVTAPGSTTETCGLNRLDLMFRRPEPDAFISANGISGVANPAALYERGRVLLESPRGDQASVIVESTGQISVQ
;
A
#
# COMPACT_ATOMS: atom_id res chain seq x y z
N MET A 1 -84.38 31.87 -43.49
CA MET A 1 -84.80 30.45 -43.64
C MET A 1 -85.08 29.92 -42.25
N SER A 2 -86.36 29.75 -41.88
CA SER A 2 -87.04 28.43 -41.83
C SER A 2 -86.24 27.41 -41.00
N ARG A 3 -86.77 26.69 -40.02
CA ARG A 3 -88.14 26.45 -39.51
C ARG A 3 -87.89 25.57 -38.25
N VAL A 4 -88.46 25.89 -37.08
CA VAL A 4 -89.65 25.24 -36.49
C VAL A 4 -89.40 23.96 -35.68
N HIS A 5 -89.79 23.98 -34.40
CA HIS A 5 -90.71 23.07 -33.65
C HIS A 5 -90.31 23.09 -32.15
N SER A 6 -91.10 23.71 -31.26
CA SER A 6 -92.31 23.20 -30.61
C SER A 6 -92.06 22.07 -29.60
N ALA A 7 -92.18 22.37 -28.30
CA ALA A 7 -93.13 21.73 -27.37
C ALA A 7 -92.79 22.02 -25.88
N ASN A 8 -93.82 22.43 -25.14
CA ASN A 8 -94.02 22.43 -23.67
C ASN A 8 -93.94 21.00 -23.06
N PRO A 9 -94.21 20.76 -21.76
CA PRO A 9 -93.88 21.47 -20.50
C PRO A 9 -93.41 20.49 -19.38
N GLU A 10 -93.37 20.98 -18.13
CA GLU A 10 -93.47 20.25 -16.84
C GLU A 10 -92.23 19.65 -16.13
N THR A 11 -91.95 20.29 -14.99
CA THR A 11 -91.53 19.77 -13.66
C THR A 11 -90.32 18.84 -13.54
N ALA A 12 -89.31 19.28 -12.78
CA ALA A 12 -88.53 18.37 -11.94
C ALA A 12 -87.84 19.11 -10.79
N ASN A 13 -88.24 18.77 -9.56
CA ASN A 13 -87.47 19.01 -8.33
C ASN A 13 -86.08 18.36 -8.46
N GLY A 14 -85.03 19.16 -8.48
CA GLY A 14 -83.64 18.69 -8.50
C GLY A 14 -82.99 18.76 -7.12
N PHE A 15 -83.11 17.68 -6.35
CA PHE A 15 -82.30 17.46 -5.15
C PHE A 15 -80.85 17.17 -5.59
N SER A 16 -79.92 18.12 -5.39
CA SER A 16 -78.50 17.89 -5.70
C SER A 16 -77.81 17.17 -4.53
N HIS A 17 -77.56 15.87 -4.67
CA HIS A 17 -76.70 15.13 -3.75
C HIS A 17 -75.23 15.55 -3.94
N GLY A 18 -74.67 16.28 -2.98
CA GLY A 18 -73.24 16.49 -2.86
C GLY A 18 -72.54 15.19 -2.48
N THR A 19 -71.82 14.57 -3.42
CA THR A 19 -70.92 13.44 -3.14
C THR A 19 -69.73 13.93 -2.31
N LYS A 20 -69.63 13.46 -1.06
CA LYS A 20 -68.50 13.73 -0.16
C LYS A 20 -67.21 13.10 -0.72
N PRO A 21 -66.07 13.81 -0.73
CA PRO A 21 -64.79 13.21 -1.11
C PRO A 21 -64.35 12.18 -0.07
N SER A 22 -64.09 10.94 -0.49
CA SER A 22 -63.55 9.90 0.38
C SER A 22 -62.08 10.19 0.68
N ARG A 23 -61.75 10.52 1.94
CA ARG A 23 -60.37 10.54 2.42
C ARG A 23 -59.82 9.11 2.36
N ARG A 24 -58.87 8.86 1.46
CA ARG A 24 -58.05 7.66 1.48
C ARG A 24 -57.22 7.70 2.76
N LYS A 25 -57.43 6.74 3.67
CA LYS A 25 -56.53 6.54 4.80
C LYS A 25 -55.23 5.97 4.25
N GLU A 26 -54.20 6.80 4.13
CA GLU A 26 -52.84 6.29 3.99
C GLU A 26 -52.50 5.54 5.28
N ARG A 27 -52.22 4.25 5.14
CA ARG A 27 -51.86 3.39 6.27
C ARG A 27 -50.42 3.73 6.65
N GLY A 28 -50.19 4.05 7.92
CA GLY A 28 -48.85 4.21 8.48
C GLY A 28 -48.15 2.87 8.67
N PHE A 29 -46.84 2.92 8.90
CA PHE A 29 -46.00 1.74 9.16
C PHE A 29 -46.45 0.98 10.41
N THR A 30 -46.42 -0.35 10.33
CA THR A 30 -46.72 -1.19 11.51
C THR A 30 -45.50 -1.29 12.42
N LEU A 31 -45.74 -1.50 13.72
CA LEU A 31 -44.65 -1.63 14.71
C LEU A 31 -43.73 -2.82 14.39
N ALA A 32 -44.29 -3.91 13.84
CA ALA A 32 -43.53 -5.06 13.39
C ALA A 32 -42.59 -4.71 12.21
N GLU A 33 -43.05 -3.89 11.28
CA GLU A 33 -42.28 -3.45 10.10
C GLU A 33 -41.08 -2.59 10.52
N LEU A 34 -41.26 -1.71 11.51
CA LEU A 34 -40.18 -0.89 12.06
C LEU A 34 -39.08 -1.75 12.71
N ILE A 35 -39.45 -2.81 13.44
CA ILE A 35 -38.48 -3.72 14.08
C ILE A 35 -37.69 -4.52 13.04
N VAL A 36 -38.35 -4.99 11.97
CA VAL A 36 -37.66 -5.73 10.91
C VAL A 36 -36.67 -4.81 10.18
N VAL A 37 -37.06 -3.58 9.86
CA VAL A 37 -36.19 -2.63 9.15
C VAL A 37 -34.99 -2.22 10.02
N THR A 38 -35.19 -1.92 11.31
CA THR A 38 -34.07 -1.59 12.20
C THR A 38 -33.15 -2.79 12.42
N GLY A 39 -33.69 -4.01 12.50
CA GLY A 39 -32.92 -5.24 12.57
C GLY A 39 -32.01 -5.42 11.35
N ILE A 40 -32.54 -5.25 10.14
CA ILE A 40 -31.75 -5.31 8.90
C ILE A 40 -30.67 -4.21 8.88
N LEU A 41 -31.01 -2.99 9.30
CA LEU A 41 -30.07 -1.87 9.33
C LEU A 41 -28.91 -2.11 10.29
N VAL A 42 -29.17 -2.64 11.49
CA VAL A 42 -28.13 -2.99 12.46
C VAL A 42 -27.23 -4.09 11.93
N LEU A 43 -27.79 -5.12 11.29
CA LEU A 43 -27.00 -6.21 10.68
C LEU A 43 -26.07 -5.69 9.58
N ILE A 44 -26.59 -4.91 8.63
CA ILE A 44 -25.79 -4.34 7.53
C ILE A 44 -24.72 -3.40 8.08
N THR A 45 -25.08 -2.54 9.04
CA THR A 45 -24.13 -1.60 9.68
C THR A 45 -23.03 -2.35 10.44
N GLY A 46 -23.37 -3.45 11.12
CA GLY A 46 -22.40 -4.30 11.81
C GLY A 46 -21.38 -4.92 10.87
N ILE A 47 -21.83 -5.47 9.73
CA ILE A 47 -20.93 -6.01 8.69
C ILE A 47 -20.04 -4.91 8.12
N MET A 48 -20.61 -3.74 7.81
CA MET A 48 -19.88 -2.58 7.29
C MET A 48 -18.79 -2.09 8.26
N LEU A 49 -19.09 -1.95 9.55
CA LEU A 49 -18.12 -1.52 10.57
C LEU A 49 -17.00 -2.54 10.76
N ALA A 50 -17.35 -3.83 10.82
CA ALA A 50 -16.38 -4.91 10.93
C ALA A 50 -15.42 -4.94 9.72
N ASN A 51 -15.93 -4.65 8.52
CA ASN A 51 -15.14 -4.59 7.31
C ASN A 51 -14.27 -3.31 7.24
N ASN A 52 -14.81 -2.15 7.61
CA ASN A 52 -14.10 -0.86 7.60
C ASN A 52 -12.83 -0.89 8.47
N ALA A 53 -12.89 -1.55 9.63
CA ALA A 53 -11.72 -1.72 10.50
C ALA A 53 -10.58 -2.50 9.83
N ARG A 54 -10.84 -3.38 8.85
CA ARG A 54 -9.80 -4.12 8.10
C ARG A 54 -9.19 -3.29 6.97
N PHE A 55 -9.98 -2.45 6.31
CA PHE A 55 -9.51 -1.60 5.21
C PHE A 55 -8.39 -0.63 5.61
N GLY A 56 -8.44 -0.07 6.83
CA GLY A 56 -7.40 0.85 7.28
C GLY A 56 -6.01 0.22 7.39
N GLY A 57 -5.91 -1.07 7.74
CA GLY A 57 -4.64 -1.77 7.90
C GLY A 57 -3.95 -2.05 6.57
N ALA A 58 -4.70 -2.55 5.59
CA ALA A 58 -4.20 -2.86 4.26
C ALA A 58 -3.67 -1.60 3.54
N ILE A 59 -4.41 -0.48 3.61
CA ILE A 59 -3.97 0.78 3.00
C ILE A 59 -2.69 1.29 3.67
N LEU A 60 -2.57 1.19 4.99
CA LEU A 60 -1.36 1.59 5.70
C LEU A 60 -0.15 0.70 5.35
N LEU A 61 -0.38 -0.59 5.17
CA LEU A 61 0.65 -1.54 4.73
C LEU A 61 1.12 -1.22 3.32
N GLU A 62 0.19 -0.97 2.41
CA GLU A 62 0.47 -0.63 1.02
C GLU A 62 1.26 0.69 0.94
N ASN A 63 0.83 1.72 1.68
CA ASN A 63 1.58 2.98 1.78
C ASN A 63 3.00 2.76 2.31
N LEU A 64 3.17 1.93 3.34
CA LEU A 64 4.49 1.59 3.86
C LEU A 64 5.35 0.87 2.80
N ALA A 65 4.79 -0.07 2.05
CA ALA A 65 5.51 -0.75 0.99
C ALA A 65 5.95 0.23 -0.11
N TYR A 66 5.10 1.21 -0.47
CA TYR A 66 5.48 2.30 -1.36
C TYR A 66 6.56 3.21 -0.76
N ASP A 67 6.50 3.55 0.53
CA ASP A 67 7.53 4.35 1.20
C ASP A 67 8.90 3.66 1.18
N VAL A 68 8.91 2.33 1.38
CA VAL A 68 10.13 1.51 1.26
C VAL A 68 10.63 1.49 -0.18
N ALA A 69 9.76 1.26 -1.16
CA ALA A 69 10.12 1.29 -2.58
C ALA A 69 10.66 2.67 -3.02
N LEU A 70 10.08 3.76 -2.53
CA LEU A 70 10.57 5.12 -2.76
C LEU A 70 11.92 5.37 -2.11
N SER A 71 12.16 4.79 -0.94
CA SER A 71 13.48 4.86 -0.28
C SER A 71 14.56 4.11 -1.07
N VAL A 72 14.25 2.93 -1.61
CA VAL A 72 15.13 2.23 -2.56
C VAL A 72 15.39 3.09 -3.79
N ARG A 73 14.34 3.69 -4.37
CA ARG A 73 14.49 4.58 -5.53
C ARG A 73 15.34 5.81 -5.21
N LYS A 74 15.21 6.37 -4.00
CA LYS A 74 16.04 7.48 -3.50
C LYS A 74 17.51 7.05 -3.41
N ALA A 75 17.80 5.87 -2.89
CA ALA A 75 19.16 5.32 -2.86
C ALA A 75 19.73 5.17 -4.28
N GLN A 76 18.95 4.62 -5.22
CA GLN A 76 19.36 4.50 -6.62
C GLN A 76 19.67 5.86 -7.25
N VAL A 77 18.82 6.87 -7.04
CA VAL A 77 19.07 8.24 -7.53
C VAL A 77 20.34 8.82 -6.90
N TYR A 78 20.58 8.59 -5.61
CA TYR A 78 21.78 9.10 -4.92
C TYR A 78 23.05 8.39 -5.40
N GLY A 79 23.01 7.09 -5.65
CA GLY A 79 24.12 6.31 -6.19
C GLY A 79 24.51 6.74 -7.61
N ILE A 80 23.53 7.21 -8.40
CA ILE A 80 23.73 7.69 -9.77
C ILE A 80 24.07 9.19 -9.84
N ALA A 81 23.63 10.03 -8.89
CA ALA A 81 23.83 11.50 -8.90
C ALA A 81 25.04 11.94 -8.07
N VAL A 82 25.84 12.94 -8.49
CA VAL A 82 27.16 13.27 -7.86
C VAL A 82 26.91 13.92 -6.51
N ARG A 83 26.57 13.10 -5.53
CA ARG A 83 26.14 13.52 -4.21
C ARG A 83 27.25 13.22 -3.23
N ARG A 84 27.87 14.30 -2.76
CA ARG A 84 28.93 14.25 -1.75
C ARG A 84 28.39 13.64 -0.46
N PHE A 85 29.12 12.69 0.10
CA PHE A 85 28.94 12.24 1.47
C PHE A 85 30.12 12.74 2.32
N GLY A 86 29.84 13.48 3.38
CA GLY A 86 30.87 14.13 4.21
C GLY A 86 31.72 15.17 3.47
N GLU A 87 32.99 15.32 3.88
CA GLU A 87 33.90 16.37 3.41
C GLU A 87 34.78 15.97 2.20
N SER A 88 34.77 14.74 1.70
CA SER A 88 35.72 14.35 0.64
C SER A 88 35.21 13.32 -0.37
N GLU A 89 34.10 12.63 -0.09
CA GLU A 89 33.68 11.49 -0.91
C GLU A 89 32.62 11.90 -1.94
N PHE A 90 33.03 12.04 -3.20
CA PHE A 90 32.15 12.40 -4.33
C PHE A 90 31.71 11.17 -5.15
N SER A 91 32.25 9.99 -4.84
CA SER A 91 32.08 8.76 -5.63
C SER A 91 31.34 7.63 -4.90
N ALA A 92 30.88 7.85 -3.66
CA ALA A 92 30.22 6.81 -2.87
C ALA A 92 29.00 6.23 -3.59
N GLY A 93 28.84 4.91 -3.52
CA GLY A 93 27.58 4.26 -3.80
C GLY A 93 26.57 4.55 -2.68
N TYR A 94 25.28 4.42 -2.97
CA TYR A 94 24.24 4.53 -1.96
C TYR A 94 23.36 3.29 -1.99
N GLY A 95 22.88 2.88 -0.82
CA GLY A 95 22.08 1.67 -0.73
C GLY A 95 21.06 1.68 0.39
N MET A 96 20.18 0.69 0.35
CA MET A 96 19.22 0.41 1.40
C MET A 96 19.60 -0.86 2.13
N HIS A 97 19.58 -0.80 3.46
CA HIS A 97 19.86 -1.90 4.35
C HIS A 97 18.61 -2.30 5.14
N PHE A 98 18.31 -3.60 5.11
CA PHE A 98 17.23 -4.23 5.85
C PHE A 98 17.80 -5.34 6.74
N SER A 99 17.25 -5.48 7.94
CA SER A 99 17.70 -6.49 8.91
C SER A 99 16.52 -7.00 9.74
N ILE A 100 16.42 -8.32 9.88
CA ILE A 100 15.40 -8.96 10.73
C ILE A 100 15.70 -8.76 12.23
N ASN A 101 16.94 -8.42 12.58
CA ASN A 101 17.33 -8.12 13.97
C ASN A 101 16.87 -6.73 14.41
N SER A 102 16.56 -5.85 13.46
CA SER A 102 15.98 -4.53 13.69
C SER A 102 14.76 -4.37 12.77
N PRO A 103 13.73 -5.21 12.91
CA PRO A 103 12.74 -5.42 11.87
C PRO A 103 11.80 -4.21 11.71
N THR A 104 11.82 -3.24 12.61
CA THR A 104 11.04 -2.00 12.53
C THR A 104 11.82 -0.83 11.92
N VAL A 105 13.06 -1.07 11.47
CA VAL A 105 13.94 -0.02 10.96
C VAL A 105 14.61 -0.49 9.68
N TYR A 106 14.69 0.40 8.70
CA TYR A 106 15.53 0.24 7.52
C TYR A 106 16.41 1.47 7.35
N VAL A 107 17.58 1.29 6.73
CA VAL A 107 18.64 2.30 6.72
C VAL A 107 19.02 2.64 5.30
N LEU A 108 19.05 3.94 4.98
CA LEU A 108 19.77 4.47 3.83
C LEU A 108 21.22 4.67 4.25
N PHE A 109 22.14 4.12 3.47
CA PHE A 109 23.58 4.22 3.73
C PHE A 109 24.35 4.72 2.50
N ALA A 110 25.53 5.28 2.76
CA ALA A 110 26.53 5.64 1.77
C ALA A 110 27.71 4.66 1.92
N ASP A 111 27.95 3.88 0.87
CA ASP A 111 29.00 2.88 0.80
C ASP A 111 30.36 3.58 0.67
N THR A 112 31.03 3.72 1.80
CA THR A 112 32.33 4.42 1.91
C THR A 112 33.40 3.54 2.56
N PHE A 113 33.02 2.36 3.05
CA PHE A 113 33.92 1.39 3.63
C PHE A 113 33.99 0.10 2.79
N PRO A 114 35.18 -0.48 2.58
CA PRO A 114 36.48 0.09 2.88
C PRO A 114 36.75 1.35 2.04
N SER A 115 37.54 2.27 2.61
CA SER A 115 37.82 3.58 2.03
C SER A 115 38.14 3.52 0.53
N ALA A 116 37.57 4.46 -0.24
CA ALA A 116 37.71 4.63 -1.69
C ALA A 116 37.06 3.57 -2.59
N THR A 117 36.78 2.35 -2.12
CA THR A 117 36.16 1.31 -2.97
C THR A 117 34.71 1.03 -2.62
N GLY A 118 34.38 1.03 -1.33
CA GLY A 118 33.13 0.46 -0.84
C GLY A 118 33.10 -1.06 -0.96
N ASP A 119 32.30 -1.73 -0.13
CA ASP A 119 31.99 -3.16 -0.25
C ASP A 119 30.50 -3.39 -0.53
N GLY A 120 29.70 -2.35 -0.67
CA GLY A 120 28.29 -2.43 -1.03
C GLY A 120 27.40 -3.09 0.03
N ILE A 121 27.87 -3.22 1.27
CA ILE A 121 27.06 -3.67 2.40
C ILE A 121 27.10 -2.63 3.51
N TYR A 122 26.00 -2.48 4.24
CA TYR A 122 25.99 -1.52 5.34
C TYR A 122 26.80 -2.03 6.55
N GLN A 123 27.70 -1.18 7.05
CA GLN A 123 28.42 -1.40 8.30
C GLN A 123 28.14 -0.26 9.29
N SER A 124 27.36 -0.55 10.34
CA SER A 124 26.90 0.45 11.31
C SER A 124 28.02 1.14 12.09
N ASN A 125 29.22 0.56 12.14
CA ASN A 125 30.40 1.09 12.82
C ASN A 125 31.36 1.86 11.90
N GLN A 126 31.03 2.07 10.63
CA GLN A 126 31.92 2.68 9.63
C GLN A 126 31.47 4.07 9.13
N ASN A 127 30.63 4.78 9.88
CA ASN A 127 30.09 6.10 9.49
C ASN A 127 29.34 6.11 8.14
N GLU A 128 28.76 4.99 7.74
CA GLU A 128 28.01 4.87 6.47
C GLU A 128 26.54 5.28 6.59
N LEU A 129 26.07 5.53 7.82
CA LEU A 129 24.68 5.90 8.08
C LEU A 129 24.34 7.27 7.46
N VAL A 130 23.41 7.28 6.51
CA VAL A 130 22.85 8.53 5.95
C VAL A 130 21.54 8.86 6.65
N GLU A 131 20.62 7.90 6.73
CA GLU A 131 19.30 8.09 7.31
C GLU A 131 18.77 6.75 7.84
N SER A 132 18.20 6.77 9.04
CA SER A 132 17.50 5.63 9.63
C SER A 132 16.01 5.92 9.63
N ILE A 133 15.21 5.05 9.02
CA ILE A 133 13.77 5.22 8.91
C ILE A 133 13.05 4.15 9.75
N THR A 134 12.28 4.61 10.73
CA THR A 134 11.50 3.73 11.63
C THR A 134 10.08 3.55 11.12
N MET A 135 9.71 2.30 10.89
CA MET A 135 8.34 1.86 10.63
C MET A 135 7.50 2.04 11.89
N GLN A 136 6.38 2.76 11.75
CA GLN A 136 5.51 3.09 12.86
C GLN A 136 4.47 2.01 13.10
N ARG A 137 3.69 2.11 14.18
CA ARG A 137 2.42 1.38 14.37
C ARG A 137 2.53 -0.16 14.32
N GLY A 138 3.69 -0.72 14.69
CA GLY A 138 3.92 -2.17 14.77
C GLY A 138 4.08 -2.89 13.43
N PHE A 139 4.20 -2.13 12.34
CA PHE A 139 4.65 -2.68 11.06
C PHE A 139 6.13 -3.04 11.15
N HIS A 140 6.52 -4.12 10.47
CA HIS A 140 7.88 -4.62 10.52
C HIS A 140 8.21 -5.46 9.27
N THR A 141 9.50 -5.62 9.01
CA THR A 141 10.03 -6.61 8.07
C THR A 141 9.83 -8.00 8.68
N ALA A 142 9.05 -8.84 8.02
CA ALA A 142 8.75 -10.20 8.45
C ALA A 142 9.75 -11.23 7.90
N ASP A 143 10.17 -11.05 6.65
CA ASP A 143 11.12 -11.95 6.01
C ASP A 143 11.91 -11.22 4.93
N ILE A 144 13.06 -11.79 4.58
CA ILE A 144 13.95 -11.32 3.54
C ILE A 144 14.27 -12.52 2.65
N CYS A 145 14.06 -12.33 1.36
CA CYS A 145 14.30 -13.35 0.37
C CYS A 145 15.18 -12.86 -0.78
N VAL A 146 15.87 -13.78 -1.43
CA VAL A 146 16.69 -13.51 -2.62
C VAL A 146 16.56 -14.62 -3.65
N THR A 147 16.83 -14.29 -4.91
CA THR A 147 16.90 -15.26 -6.01
C THR A 147 18.30 -15.17 -6.62
N ALA A 148 19.01 -16.30 -6.68
CA ALA A 148 20.34 -16.36 -7.27
C ALA A 148 20.28 -16.25 -8.80
N PRO A 149 21.35 -15.80 -9.47
CA PRO A 149 21.39 -15.65 -10.92
C PRO A 149 21.03 -16.95 -11.65
N GLY A 150 20.06 -16.87 -12.57
CA GLY A 150 19.60 -18.02 -13.35
C GLY A 150 18.78 -19.06 -12.56
N SER A 151 18.41 -18.75 -11.31
CA SER A 151 17.48 -19.55 -10.51
C SER A 151 16.06 -19.00 -10.65
N THR A 152 15.07 -19.88 -10.68
CA THR A 152 13.66 -19.51 -10.49
C THR A 152 13.19 -19.68 -9.05
N THR A 153 14.02 -20.33 -8.22
CA THR A 153 13.73 -20.62 -6.82
C THR A 153 14.26 -19.52 -5.94
N GLU A 154 13.38 -18.98 -5.10
CA GLU A 154 13.69 -17.98 -4.11
C GLU A 154 14.14 -18.63 -2.79
N THR A 155 15.15 -18.06 -2.14
CA THR A 155 15.63 -18.43 -0.81
C THR A 155 15.22 -17.36 0.19
N CYS A 156 14.44 -17.74 1.21
CA CYS A 156 13.94 -16.87 2.27
C CYS A 156 14.55 -17.22 3.63
N GLY A 157 14.21 -16.46 4.68
CA GLY A 157 14.77 -16.63 6.03
C GLY A 157 16.16 -16.02 6.18
N LEU A 158 16.45 -14.97 5.43
CA LEU A 158 17.72 -14.24 5.52
C LEU A 158 17.67 -13.21 6.64
N ASN A 159 18.82 -12.94 7.25
CA ASN A 159 18.90 -11.99 8.36
C ASN A 159 19.07 -10.54 7.90
N ARG A 160 19.67 -10.35 6.72
CA ARG A 160 20.08 -9.05 6.19
C ARG A 160 19.99 -9.02 4.67
N LEU A 161 19.58 -7.87 4.14
CA LEU A 161 19.65 -7.52 2.73
C LEU A 161 20.26 -6.13 2.58
N ASP A 162 21.24 -6.01 1.70
CA ASP A 162 21.86 -4.75 1.31
C ASP A 162 21.65 -4.58 -0.20
N LEU A 163 21.00 -3.49 -0.59
CA LEU A 163 20.71 -3.12 -1.97
C LEU A 163 21.53 -1.89 -2.33
N MET A 164 22.64 -2.07 -3.04
CA MET A 164 23.56 -0.99 -3.37
C MET A 164 23.42 -0.56 -4.83
N PHE A 165 23.52 0.74 -5.07
CA PHE A 165 23.52 1.35 -6.38
C PHE A 165 24.73 2.27 -6.51
N ARG A 166 25.45 2.15 -7.63
CA ARG A 166 26.60 3.00 -7.92
C ARG A 166 26.70 3.28 -9.40
N ARG A 167 27.05 4.52 -9.71
CA ARG A 167 27.49 4.93 -11.04
C ARG A 167 28.44 3.93 -11.73
N PRO A 168 28.42 3.91 -13.07
CA PRO A 168 27.53 4.67 -13.96
C PRO A 168 26.17 4.01 -14.20
N GLU A 169 26.00 2.77 -13.76
CA GLU A 169 24.86 1.92 -14.08
C GLU A 169 23.74 2.04 -13.02
N PRO A 170 22.46 1.95 -13.42
CA PRO A 170 21.33 1.97 -12.50
C PRO A 170 21.07 0.62 -11.82
N ASP A 171 21.88 -0.39 -12.14
CA ASP A 171 21.75 -1.76 -11.70
C ASP A 171 21.95 -1.87 -10.17
N ALA A 172 21.23 -2.82 -9.57
CA ALA A 172 21.28 -3.11 -8.15
C ALA A 172 22.32 -4.20 -7.85
N PHE A 173 23.27 -3.89 -6.98
CA PHE A 173 24.13 -4.89 -6.34
C PHE A 173 23.40 -5.42 -5.11
N ILE A 174 22.85 -6.63 -5.24
CA ILE A 174 22.03 -7.26 -4.21
C ILE A 174 22.90 -8.22 -3.41
N SER A 175 23.13 -7.88 -2.14
CA SER A 175 23.95 -8.64 -1.19
C SER A 175 23.08 -9.11 -0.01
N ALA A 176 23.34 -10.30 0.52
CA ALA A 176 22.56 -10.85 1.64
C ALA A 176 23.44 -11.43 2.74
N ASN A 177 22.91 -11.46 3.96
CA ASN A 177 23.58 -12.00 5.16
C ASN A 177 24.99 -11.43 5.41
N GLY A 178 25.30 -10.26 4.86
CA GLY A 178 26.61 -9.64 4.98
C GLY A 178 27.70 -10.14 4.07
N ILE A 179 27.35 -10.96 3.10
CA ILE A 179 28.28 -11.36 2.06
C ILE A 179 28.19 -10.32 0.95
N SER A 180 29.25 -9.52 0.81
CA SER A 180 29.35 -8.49 -0.21
C SER A 180 29.39 -9.10 -1.61
N GLY A 181 28.36 -8.82 -2.42
CA GLY A 181 28.35 -9.13 -3.84
C GLY A 181 29.27 -8.22 -4.66
N VAL A 182 29.60 -7.03 -4.16
CA VAL A 182 30.55 -6.12 -4.82
C VAL A 182 31.99 -6.65 -4.71
N ALA A 183 32.39 -7.11 -3.52
CA ALA A 183 33.70 -7.69 -3.28
C ALA A 183 33.81 -9.15 -3.79
N ASN A 184 32.69 -9.89 -3.79
CA ASN A 184 32.59 -11.23 -4.34
C ASN A 184 31.41 -11.33 -5.32
N PRO A 185 31.63 -11.08 -6.63
CA PRO A 185 30.56 -11.10 -7.64
C PRO A 185 29.78 -12.41 -7.73
N ALA A 186 30.35 -13.54 -7.30
CA ALA A 186 29.64 -14.83 -7.25
C ALA A 186 28.56 -14.88 -6.16
N ALA A 187 28.56 -13.92 -5.23
CA ALA A 187 27.56 -13.79 -4.17
C ALA A 187 26.43 -12.78 -4.51
N LEU A 188 26.43 -12.20 -5.72
CA LEU A 188 25.35 -11.32 -6.16
C LEU A 188 24.07 -12.11 -6.41
N TYR A 189 22.96 -11.52 -6.01
CA TYR A 189 21.63 -12.03 -6.32
C TYR A 189 20.99 -11.27 -7.48
N GLU A 190 20.15 -11.95 -8.24
CA GLU A 190 19.40 -11.38 -9.37
C GLU A 190 18.17 -10.61 -8.88
N ARG A 191 17.61 -11.01 -7.74
CA ARG A 191 16.42 -10.41 -7.15
C ARG A 191 16.49 -10.43 -5.64
N GLY A 192 16.06 -9.35 -4.99
CA GLY A 192 15.86 -9.25 -3.55
C GLY A 192 14.41 -8.88 -3.25
N ARG A 193 13.83 -9.52 -2.23
CA ARG A 193 12.45 -9.27 -1.77
C ARG A 193 12.44 -9.02 -0.28
N VAL A 194 11.81 -7.91 0.12
CA VAL A 194 11.56 -7.56 1.52
C VAL A 194 10.07 -7.77 1.77
N LEU A 195 9.74 -8.70 2.67
CA LEU A 195 8.37 -8.96 3.10
C LEU A 195 8.06 -8.08 4.32
N LEU A 196 7.04 -7.24 4.20
CA LEU A 196 6.53 -6.37 5.24
C LEU A 196 5.24 -6.96 5.80
N GLU A 197 5.07 -6.88 7.11
CA GLU A 197 3.89 -7.39 7.80
C GLU A 197 3.30 -6.33 8.74
N SER A 198 1.97 -6.26 8.72
CA SER A 198 1.18 -5.44 9.64
C SER A 198 1.01 -6.15 10.99
N PRO A 199 0.67 -5.44 12.08
CA PRO A 199 0.35 -6.06 13.38
C PRO A 199 -0.80 -7.07 13.35
N ARG A 200 -1.53 -7.16 12.24
CA ARG A 200 -2.72 -8.00 12.05
C ARG A 200 -2.44 -9.21 11.15
N GLY A 201 -1.21 -9.35 10.65
CA GLY A 201 -0.79 -10.45 9.78
C GLY A 201 -0.99 -10.21 8.28
N ASP A 202 -1.51 -9.05 7.87
CA ASP A 202 -1.53 -8.68 6.44
C ASP A 202 -0.09 -8.44 5.95
N GLN A 203 0.24 -8.89 4.73
CA GLN A 203 1.59 -8.86 4.17
C GLN A 203 1.64 -8.10 2.84
N ALA A 204 2.77 -7.44 2.58
CA ALA A 204 3.11 -6.79 1.31
C ALA A 204 4.60 -6.97 1.02
N SER A 205 4.98 -7.09 -0.24
CA SER A 205 6.37 -7.30 -0.66
C SER A 205 6.90 -6.12 -1.45
N VAL A 206 8.15 -5.75 -1.19
CA VAL A 206 8.94 -4.86 -2.05
C VAL A 206 10.01 -5.70 -2.74
N ILE A 207 10.01 -5.71 -4.06
CA ILE A 207 10.91 -6.51 -4.88
C ILE A 207 11.83 -5.58 -5.67
N VAL A 208 13.11 -5.91 -5.67
CA VAL A 208 14.15 -5.19 -6.40
C VAL A 208 14.92 -6.19 -7.25
N GLU A 209 14.94 -5.95 -8.56
CA GLU A 209 15.69 -6.74 -9.53
C GLU A 209 17.10 -6.16 -9.71
N SER A 210 18.05 -6.99 -10.15
CA SER A 210 19.43 -6.59 -10.45
C SER A 210 19.53 -5.50 -11.52
N THR A 211 18.52 -5.40 -12.39
CA THR A 211 18.37 -4.30 -13.38
C THR A 211 17.96 -2.96 -12.76
N GLY A 212 17.77 -2.91 -11.44
CA GLY A 212 17.30 -1.74 -10.71
C GLY A 212 15.79 -1.48 -10.84
N GLN A 213 15.02 -2.44 -11.38
CA GLN A 213 13.55 -2.38 -11.34
C GLN A 213 13.05 -2.58 -9.91
N ILE A 214 12.11 -1.75 -9.49
CA ILE A 214 11.49 -1.79 -8.15
C ILE A 214 9.99 -2.00 -8.33
N SER A 215 9.40 -2.95 -7.60
CA SER A 215 7.96 -3.22 -7.62
C SER A 215 7.41 -3.50 -6.21
N VAL A 216 6.12 -3.24 -6.05
CA VAL A 216 5.35 -3.52 -4.83
C VAL A 216 4.27 -4.53 -5.17
N GLN A 217 4.09 -5.55 -4.32
CA GLN A 217 3.12 -6.64 -4.49
C GLN A 217 2.37 -6.97 -3.20
#